data_AF-A0AAU9URS7-F1
#
_entry.id   AF-A0AAU9URS7-F1
#
_cell.length_a   1.000
_cell.length_b   1.000
_cell.length_c   1.000
_cell.angle_alpha   90.00
_cell.angle_beta   90.00
_cell.angle_gamma   90.00
#
_symmetry.space_group_name_H-M   'P 1'
#
loop_
_entity.id
_entity.type
_entity.pdbx_description
1 polymer ?
#
loop_
_entity_poly.entity_id
_entity_poly.type
_entity_poly.pdbx_seq_one_letter_code
_entity_poly.pdbx_strand_id
1 'polypeptide(L)'
;MSFNIEEMYTTLRGVSGGNGAKFDTVRKWFHICKIIDGRYVTEGLFIHSYERLCPNREEMSLVQFVQLLGILARETKQEVDVFVTRFRTVNQQIIDEIRGDD
;
A
#
# COMPACT_ATOMS: atom_id res chain seq x y z
N MET A 1 -0.54 -15.26 -13.69
CA MET A 1 -0.31 -15.24 -12.23
C MET A 1 -1.38 -14.38 -11.58
N SER A 2 -2.06 -14.91 -10.57
CA SER A 2 -3.01 -14.15 -9.76
C SER A 2 -2.24 -13.28 -8.77
N PHE A 3 -2.00 -12.03 -9.13
CA PHE A 3 -1.41 -11.04 -8.22
C PHE A 3 -2.35 -10.87 -7.02
N ASN A 4 -1.81 -11.08 -5.82
CA ASN A 4 -2.53 -11.12 -4.55
C ASN A 4 -1.98 -10.06 -3.57
N ILE A 5 -2.62 -9.90 -2.41
CA ILE A 5 -2.25 -8.90 -1.41
C ILE A 5 -0.80 -9.12 -0.89
N GLU A 6 -0.35 -10.36 -0.81
CA GLU A 6 1.01 -10.70 -0.36
C GLU A 6 2.07 -10.22 -1.35
N GLU A 7 1.81 -10.30 -2.66
CA GLU A 7 2.70 -9.79 -3.70
C GLU A 7 2.79 -8.27 -3.67
N MET A 8 1.65 -7.58 -3.48
CA MET A 8 1.62 -6.13 -3.25
C MET A 8 2.45 -5.73 -2.04
N TYR A 9 2.27 -6.42 -0.90
CA TYR A 9 3.05 -6.19 0.31
C TYR A 9 4.55 -6.44 0.08
N THR A 10 4.89 -7.58 -0.54
CA THR A 10 6.28 -7.98 -0.77
C THR A 10 6.99 -6.97 -1.65
N THR A 11 6.31 -6.45 -2.67
CA THR A 11 6.84 -5.38 -3.53
C THR A 11 7.11 -4.12 -2.71
N LEU A 12 6.12 -3.64 -1.94
CA LEU A 12 6.26 -2.42 -1.12
C LEU A 12 7.33 -2.56 -0.03
N ARG A 13 7.44 -3.73 0.60
CA ARG A 13 8.50 -4.05 1.55
C ARG A 13 9.87 -4.05 0.87
N GLY A 14 9.96 -4.62 -0.33
CA GLY A 14 11.18 -4.64 -1.14
C GLY A 14 11.72 -3.22 -1.38
N VAL A 15 10.86 -2.30 -1.86
CA VAL A 15 11.21 -0.88 -2.05
C VAL A 15 11.57 -0.20 -0.73
N SER A 16 10.97 -0.63 0.39
CA SER A 16 11.22 -0.02 1.70
C SER A 16 12.61 -0.33 2.25
N GLY A 17 13.30 -1.38 1.76
CA GLY A 17 14.64 -1.78 2.22
C GLY A 17 14.68 -2.19 3.70
N GLY A 18 13.55 -2.64 4.27
CA GLY A 18 13.37 -2.87 5.70
C GLY A 18 12.68 -4.20 6.05
N ASN A 19 12.34 -4.36 7.33
CA ASN A 19 11.64 -5.55 7.82
C ASN A 19 10.13 -5.52 7.51
N GLY A 20 9.58 -4.34 7.23
CA GLY A 20 8.20 -4.14 6.80
C GLY A 20 8.05 -3.07 5.71
N ALA A 21 6.80 -2.73 5.39
CA ALA A 21 6.47 -1.68 4.45
C ALA A 21 6.44 -0.31 5.17
N LYS A 22 7.35 0.59 4.79
CA LYS A 22 7.46 1.94 5.38
C LYS A 22 6.28 2.82 4.99
N PHE A 23 5.87 3.68 5.91
CA PHE A 23 4.77 4.63 5.71
C PHE A 23 4.91 5.43 4.40
N ASP A 24 6.07 6.06 4.18
CA ASP A 24 6.29 6.92 3.00
C ASP A 24 6.25 6.11 1.69
N THR A 25 6.77 4.88 1.70
CA THR A 25 6.72 3.97 0.56
C THR A 25 5.28 3.59 0.22
N VAL A 26 4.50 3.14 1.21
CA VAL A 26 3.09 2.77 1.01
C VAL A 26 2.31 3.98 0.51
N ARG A 27 2.50 5.14 1.13
CA ARG A 27 1.86 6.41 0.77
C ARG A 27 2.17 6.83 -0.67
N LYS A 28 3.45 6.89 -1.04
CA LYS A 28 3.92 7.25 -2.40
C LYS A 28 3.23 6.37 -3.43
N TRP A 29 3.28 5.06 -3.24
CA TRP A 29 2.73 4.13 -4.21
C TRP A 29 1.21 4.12 -4.24
N PHE A 30 0.54 4.31 -3.11
CA PHE A 30 -0.91 4.44 -3.09
C PHE A 30 -1.39 5.70 -3.84
N HIS A 31 -0.64 6.80 -3.83
CA HIS A 31 -0.93 7.95 -4.70
C HIS A 31 -0.73 7.63 -6.18
N ILE A 32 0.37 6.97 -6.52
CA ILE A 32 0.68 6.60 -7.91
C ILE A 32 -0.40 5.65 -8.46
N CYS A 33 -0.83 4.68 -7.66
CA CYS A 33 -1.92 3.74 -7.97
C CYS A 33 -3.31 4.41 -8.04
N LYS A 34 -3.43 5.71 -7.73
CA LYS A 34 -4.72 6.40 -7.55
C LYS A 34 -5.63 5.67 -6.55
N ILE A 35 -5.05 5.11 -5.48
CA ILE A 35 -5.78 4.61 -4.31
C ILE A 35 -6.05 5.81 -3.40
N ILE A 36 -5.02 6.58 -3.09
CA ILE A 36 -5.14 7.88 -2.44
C ILE A 36 -5.26 8.96 -3.51
N ASP A 37 -6.50 9.29 -3.87
CA ASP A 37 -6.82 10.30 -4.88
C ASP A 37 -7.89 11.30 -4.43
N GLY A 38 -8.39 11.17 -3.20
CA GLY A 38 -9.45 11.99 -2.63
C GLY A 38 -10.87 11.57 -3.02
N ARG A 39 -11.06 10.70 -4.02
CA ARG A 39 -12.35 10.11 -4.41
C ARG A 39 -12.56 8.75 -3.77
N TYR A 40 -11.52 7.92 -3.76
CA TYR A 40 -11.53 6.61 -3.11
C TYR A 40 -11.07 6.74 -1.67
N VAL A 41 -9.77 6.93 -1.47
CA VAL A 41 -9.17 7.16 -0.16
C VAL A 41 -8.67 8.61 -0.11
N THR A 42 -9.00 9.33 0.96
CA THR A 42 -8.42 10.64 1.24
C THR A 42 -7.10 10.48 1.97
N GLU A 43 -6.24 11.50 1.86
CA GLU A 43 -4.97 11.53 2.58
C GLU A 43 -5.15 11.33 4.10
N GLY A 44 -6.09 12.06 4.69
CA GLY A 44 -6.38 11.97 6.12
C GLY A 44 -6.86 10.59 6.54
N LEU A 45 -7.71 9.95 5.73
CA LEU A 45 -8.18 8.59 6.01
C LEU A 45 -7.03 7.58 5.98
N PHE A 46 -6.13 7.69 5.00
CA PHE A 46 -4.96 6.82 4.92
C PHE A 46 -4.05 7.00 6.14
N ILE A 47 -3.68 8.24 6.48
CA ILE A 47 -2.78 8.53 7.61
C ILE A 47 -3.38 8.00 8.91
N HIS A 48 -4.64 8.35 9.18
CA HIS A 48 -5.33 7.91 10.38
C HIS A 48 -5.40 6.38 10.49
N SER A 49 -5.72 5.71 9.37
CA SER A 49 -5.84 4.23 9.34
C SER A 49 -4.48 3.55 9.53
N TYR A 50 -3.40 4.13 8.98
CA TYR A 50 -2.05 3.64 9.15
C TYR A 50 -1.60 3.78 10.60
N GLU A 51 -1.71 4.98 11.17
CA GLU A 51 -1.24 5.29 12.53
C GLU A 51 -2.02 4.50 13.61
N ARG A 52 -3.27 4.11 13.31
CA ARG A 52 -4.04 3.19 14.17
C ARG A 52 -3.43 1.78 14.28
N LEU A 53 -2.73 1.32 13.25
CA LEU A 53 -2.11 -0.01 13.18
C LEU A 53 -0.61 0.02 13.52
N CYS A 54 0.05 1.11 13.17
CA CYS A 54 1.47 1.37 13.34
C CYS A 54 1.66 2.77 13.93
N PRO A 55 1.52 2.94 15.26
CA PRO A 55 1.77 4.21 15.93
C PRO A 55 3.17 4.75 15.58
N ASN A 56 3.33 6.07 15.56
CA ASN A 56 4.59 6.74 15.14
C ASN A 56 5.07 6.39 13.72
N ARG A 57 4.19 5.85 12.86
CA ARG A 57 4.50 5.48 11.46
C ARG A 57 5.62 4.44 11.33
N GLU A 58 5.66 3.52 12.28
CA GLU A 58 6.54 2.34 12.25
C GLU A 58 6.28 1.47 11.02
N GLU A 59 7.27 0.64 10.64
CA GLU A 59 7.13 -0.27 9.51
C GLU A 59 5.97 -1.25 9.71
N MET A 60 5.20 -1.47 8.66
CA MET A 60 4.02 -2.31 8.69
C MET A 60 4.37 -3.76 8.32
N SER A 61 3.92 -4.72 9.14
CA SER A 61 3.96 -6.16 8.80
C SER A 61 2.89 -6.54 7.77
N LEU A 62 2.97 -7.75 7.20
CA LEU A 62 1.94 -8.26 6.27
C LEU A 62 0.55 -8.26 6.91
N VAL A 63 0.43 -8.69 8.17
CA VAL A 63 -0.86 -8.75 8.87
C VAL A 63 -1.46 -7.35 9.02
N GLN A 64 -0.66 -6.38 9.45
CA GLN A 64 -1.11 -4.99 9.55
C GLN A 64 -1.44 -4.40 8.17
N PHE A 65 -0.72 -4.78 7.12
CA PHE A 65 -1.02 -4.33 5.76
C PHE A 65 -2.36 -4.86 5.25
N VAL A 66 -2.66 -6.14 5.48
CA VAL A 66 -3.98 -6.72 5.18
C VAL A 66 -5.08 -5.99 5.98
N GLN A 67 -4.84 -5.69 7.25
CA GLN A 67 -5.77 -4.93 8.08
C GLN A 67 -5.99 -3.49 7.55
N LEU A 68 -4.93 -2.82 7.09
CA LEU A 68 -5.02 -1.50 6.48
C LEU A 68 -5.93 -1.53 5.26
N LEU A 69 -5.71 -2.47 4.32
CA LEU A 69 -6.55 -2.61 3.14
C LEU A 69 -8.01 -2.92 3.52
N GLY A 70 -8.24 -3.74 4.54
CA GLY A 70 -9.58 -4.05 5.05
C GLY A 70 -10.29 -2.84 5.68
N ILE A 71 -9.57 -1.99 6.42
CA ILE A 71 -10.10 -0.75 6.96
C ILE A 71 -10.46 0.20 5.82
N LEU A 72 -9.54 0.44 4.89
CA LEU A 72 -9.78 1.33 3.75
C LEU A 72 -10.94 0.83 2.89
N ALA A 73 -11.03 -0.47 2.61
CA ALA A 73 -12.15 -1.09 1.90
C ALA A 73 -13.48 -0.80 2.59
N ARG A 74 -13.54 -1.01 3.91
CA ARG A 74 -14.75 -0.77 4.71
C ARG A 74 -15.17 0.69 4.72
N GLU A 75 -14.24 1.60 5.03
CA GLU A 75 -14.50 3.04 5.16
C GLU A 75 -14.93 3.66 3.83
N THR A 76 -14.43 3.11 2.71
CA THR A 76 -14.73 3.60 1.35
C THR A 76 -15.81 2.80 0.63
N LYS A 77 -16.36 1.76 1.28
CA LYS A 77 -17.32 0.80 0.72
C LYS A 77 -16.83 0.18 -0.60
N GLN A 78 -15.53 -0.08 -0.69
CA GLN A 78 -14.88 -0.75 -1.83
C GLN A 78 -14.53 -2.18 -1.47
N GLU A 79 -14.35 -3.02 -2.48
CA GLU A 79 -13.74 -4.33 -2.31
C GLU A 79 -12.21 -4.19 -2.25
N VAL A 80 -11.55 -5.05 -1.46
CA VAL A 80 -10.08 -5.05 -1.34
C VAL A 80 -9.41 -5.28 -2.71
N ASP A 81 -10.05 -6.06 -3.58
CA ASP A 81 -9.57 -6.37 -4.93
C ASP A 81 -9.42 -5.12 -5.81
N VAL A 82 -10.14 -4.03 -5.52
CA VAL A 82 -9.98 -2.74 -6.22
C VAL A 82 -8.58 -2.19 -6.01
N PHE A 83 -8.05 -2.26 -4.77
CA PHE A 83 -6.71 -1.76 -4.46
C PHE A 83 -5.63 -2.62 -5.13
N VAL A 84 -5.80 -3.93 -5.08
CA VAL A 84 -4.90 -4.91 -5.72
C VAL A 84 -4.87 -4.70 -7.24
N THR A 85 -6.03 -4.48 -7.86
CA THR A 85 -6.16 -4.22 -9.30
C THR A 85 -5.46 -2.93 -9.70
N ARG A 86 -5.65 -1.85 -8.93
CA ARG A 86 -4.97 -0.57 -9.16
C ARG A 86 -3.46 -0.72 -9.05
N PHE A 87 -2.97 -1.47 -8.06
CA PHE A 87 -1.55 -1.71 -7.88
C PHE A 87 -0.92 -2.46 -9.06
N ARG A 88 -1.60 -3.46 -9.64
CA ARG A 88 -1.10 -4.17 -10.85
C ARG A 88 -0.75 -3.22 -11.99
N THR A 89 -1.52 -2.14 -12.16
CA THR A 89 -1.33 -1.22 -13.30
C THR A 89 0.02 -0.51 -13.26
N VAL A 90 0.65 -0.42 -12.09
CA VAL A 90 1.92 0.27 -11.88
C VAL A 90 3.02 -0.63 -11.33
N ASN A 91 2.73 -1.89 -10.97
CA ASN A 91 3.66 -2.82 -10.32
C ASN A 91 5.01 -2.93 -11.03
N GLN A 92 5.01 -3.02 -12.37
CA GLN A 92 6.25 -3.09 -13.14
C GLN A 92 7.10 -1.83 -12.96
N GLN A 93 6.49 -0.64 -12.92
CA GLN A 93 7.20 0.62 -12.68
C GLN A 93 7.81 0.65 -11.27
N ILE A 94 7.12 0.08 -10.28
CA ILE A 94 7.65 -0.06 -8.91
C ILE A 94 8.90 -0.93 -8.90
N ILE A 95 8.81 -2.10 -9.54
CA ILE A 95 9.90 -3.07 -9.61
C ILE A 95 11.09 -2.49 -10.37
N ASP A 96 10.84 -1.74 -11.45
CA ASP A 96 11.88 -1.10 -12.24
C ASP A 96 12.58 0.02 -11.43
N GLU A 97 11.86 0.79 -10.62
CA GLU A 97 12.47 1.75 -9.68
C GLU A 97 13.37 1.05 -8.65
N ILE A 98 12.98 -0.11 -8.12
CA ILE A 98 13.83 -0.89 -7.19
C ILE A 98 15.15 -1.31 -7.87
N ARG A 99 15.08 -1.67 -9.16
CA ARG A 99 16.23 -2.19 -9.92
C ARG A 99 17.12 -1.11 -10.53
N GLY A 100 16.62 0.12 -10.64
CA GLY A 100 17.34 1.25 -11.25
C GLY A 100 18.20 2.07 -10.28
N ASP A 101 18.13 1.77 -8.98
CA ASP A 101 18.95 2.39 -7.92
C ASP A 101 20.23 1.58 -7.59
N ASP A 102 20.55 0.54 -8.39
CA ASP A 102 21.84 -0.19 -8.40
C ASP A 102 22.74 0.30 -9.56
#